data_AF-A0A7T8KLM1-F1
#
_entry.id   AF-A0A7T8KLM1-F1
#
_cell.length_a   1.000
_cell.length_b   1.000
_cell.length_c   1.000
_cell.angle_alpha   90.00
_cell.angle_beta   90.00
_cell.angle_gamma   90.00
#
_symmetry.space_group_name_H-M   'P 1'
#
loop_
_entity.id
_entity.type
_entity.pdbx_description
1 polymer ?
#
loop_
_entity_poly.entity_id
_entity_poly.type
_entity_poly.pdbx_seq_one_letter_code
_entity_poly.pdbx_strand_id
1 'polypeptide(L)'
;MPIYGIPVPFHIATVKNISTSVEGDYTYLRINFFHPGAALAKEVAGGFMDPEATYLKELTYRSTNVKEPGEISAPSSNLNTAFRLIKEIQKKYKAREAEEKEKADLVEQDTLVVSQGKGNPKLKDLYIRPNIVQKRLSGIVEAHSNGLRYTSIRGDKVDILYNNIKHAFFQPCDGEMIILLHFHLK
;
A
#
# COMPACT_ATOMS: atom_id res chain seq x y z
N MET A 1 -25.31 5.36 6.65
CA MET A 1 -26.14 5.47 5.43
C MET A 1 -27.60 5.25 5.80
N PRO A 2 -28.53 6.07 5.30
CA PRO A 2 -29.94 5.98 5.68
C PRO A 2 -30.63 4.77 5.01
N ILE A 3 -31.18 3.85 5.81
CA ILE A 3 -32.03 2.74 5.34
C ILE A 3 -33.45 3.05 5.81
N TYR A 4 -34.33 3.42 4.88
CA TYR A 4 -35.71 3.83 5.16
C TYR A 4 -35.84 4.86 6.31
N GLY A 5 -34.98 5.88 6.29
CA GLY A 5 -34.97 6.96 7.30
C GLY A 5 -34.11 6.68 8.53
N ILE A 6 -33.60 5.45 8.71
CA ILE A 6 -32.75 5.08 9.86
C ILE A 6 -31.27 5.23 9.47
N PRO A 7 -30.47 6.02 10.20
CA PRO A 7 -29.04 6.12 9.94
C PRO A 7 -28.30 4.85 10.40
N VAL A 8 -27.93 3.98 9.46
CA VAL A 8 -27.21 2.72 9.72
C VAL A 8 -25.71 2.89 9.41
N PRO A 9 -24.80 2.69 10.39
CA PRO A 9 -23.36 2.78 10.14
C PRO A 9 -22.85 1.55 9.38
N PHE A 10 -21.87 1.75 8.51
CA PHE A 10 -21.13 0.68 7.83
C PHE A 10 -19.64 0.96 7.93
N HIS A 11 -18.86 -0.05 8.31
CA HIS A 11 -17.41 0.07 8.33
C HIS A 11 -16.86 0.10 6.89
N ILE A 12 -15.88 0.94 6.58
CA ILE A 12 -15.40 1.12 5.21
C ILE A 12 -14.85 -0.18 4.59
N ALA A 13 -14.26 -1.05 5.42
CA ALA A 13 -13.77 -2.36 4.98
C ALA A 13 -14.88 -3.28 4.43
N THR A 14 -16.15 -3.02 4.79
CA THR A 14 -17.30 -3.78 4.26
C THR A 14 -17.73 -3.31 2.87
N VAL A 15 -17.27 -2.14 2.43
CA VAL A 15 -17.65 -1.54 1.13
C VAL A 15 -16.62 -1.95 0.07
N LYS A 16 -17.07 -2.72 -0.92
CA LYS A 16 -16.26 -3.20 -2.04
C LYS A 16 -15.92 -2.08 -3.02
N ASN A 17 -16.94 -1.40 -3.54
CA ASN A 17 -16.77 -0.27 -4.45
C ASN A 17 -18.04 0.58 -4.49
N ILE A 18 -17.91 1.76 -5.08
CA ILE A 18 -19.03 2.66 -5.33
C ILE A 18 -18.99 3.14 -6.79
N SER A 19 -20.16 3.36 -7.36
CA SER A 19 -20.31 3.88 -8.72
C SER A 19 -21.47 4.86 -8.78
N THR A 20 -21.34 5.87 -9.63
CA THR A 20 -22.43 6.79 -9.95
C THR A 20 -22.86 6.62 -11.40
N SER A 21 -24.16 6.73 -11.65
CA SER A 21 -24.74 6.82 -12.99
C SER A 21 -25.79 7.93 -13.03
N VAL A 22 -26.01 8.48 -14.22
CA VAL A 22 -27.02 9.51 -14.46
C VAL A 22 -27.94 9.00 -15.55
N GLU A 23 -29.24 8.95 -15.26
CA GLU A 23 -30.27 8.49 -16.20
C GLU A 23 -31.40 9.51 -16.20
N GLY A 24 -31.52 10.26 -17.30
CA GLY A 24 -32.45 11.39 -17.41
C GLY A 24 -32.25 12.40 -16.28
N ASP A 25 -33.33 12.72 -15.60
CA ASP A 25 -33.35 13.71 -14.51
C ASP A 25 -32.90 13.15 -13.16
N TYR A 26 -32.31 11.96 -13.11
CA TYR A 26 -31.91 11.32 -11.85
C TYR A 26 -30.44 10.93 -11.84
N THR A 27 -29.82 11.09 -10.68
CA THR A 27 -28.50 10.54 -10.36
C THR A 27 -28.66 9.37 -9.41
N TYR A 28 -27.92 8.30 -9.67
CA TYR A 28 -27.86 7.10 -8.85
C TYR A 28 -26.47 6.94 -8.24
N LEU A 29 -26.41 6.62 -6.95
CA LEU A 29 -25.20 6.21 -6.25
C LEU A 29 -25.38 4.77 -5.80
N ARG A 30 -24.68 3.85 -6.48
CA ARG A 30 -24.63 2.43 -6.11
C ARG A 30 -23.41 2.17 -5.23
N ILE A 31 -23.64 1.42 -4.16
CA ILE A 31 -22.64 1.03 -3.18
C ILE A 31 -22.69 -0.49 -3.08
N ASN A 32 -21.61 -1.13 -3.51
CA ASN A 32 -21.45 -2.57 -3.44
C ASN A 32 -20.67 -2.93 -2.18
N PHE A 33 -21.14 -3.95 -1.47
CA PHE A 33 -20.50 -4.47 -0.27
C PHE A 33 -19.80 -5.79 -0.57
N PHE A 34 -18.88 -6.16 0.31
CA PHE A 34 -18.32 -7.48 0.32
C PHE A 34 -19.36 -8.47 0.86
N HIS A 35 -19.57 -9.56 0.14
CA HIS A 35 -20.40 -10.67 0.54
C HIS A 35 -19.75 -11.99 0.07
N PRO A 36 -20.04 -13.13 0.73
CA PRO A 36 -19.61 -14.44 0.27
C PRO A 36 -20.02 -14.68 -1.19
N GLY A 37 -19.12 -15.29 -1.99
CA GLY A 37 -19.35 -15.55 -3.41
C GLY A 37 -18.99 -14.42 -4.38
N ALA A 38 -18.63 -13.22 -3.89
CA ALA A 38 -18.02 -12.22 -4.77
C ALA A 38 -16.61 -12.65 -5.19
N ALA A 39 -16.21 -12.47 -6.46
CA ALA A 39 -14.90 -12.90 -6.96
C ALA A 39 -13.67 -12.38 -6.16
N LEU A 40 -13.80 -11.22 -5.50
CA LEU A 40 -12.78 -10.61 -4.64
C LEU A 40 -12.96 -10.90 -3.13
N ALA A 41 -13.95 -11.69 -2.74
CA ALA A 41 -14.26 -12.02 -1.34
C ALA A 41 -13.11 -12.75 -0.62
N LYS A 42 -12.22 -13.41 -1.37
CA LYS A 42 -11.07 -14.15 -0.83
C LYS A 42 -9.97 -13.26 -0.24
N GLU A 43 -9.95 -11.96 -0.56
CA GLU A 43 -8.90 -11.02 -0.10
C GLU A 43 -9.35 -10.12 1.05
N VAL A 44 -10.59 -10.25 1.54
CA VAL A 44 -11.02 -9.48 2.71
C VAL A 44 -10.20 -9.94 3.92
N ALA A 45 -9.40 -9.03 4.47
CA ALA A 45 -8.57 -9.27 5.64
C ALA A 45 -9.40 -9.92 6.77
N GLY A 46 -9.13 -11.20 7.05
CA GLY A 46 -9.78 -11.96 8.11
C GLY A 46 -10.92 -12.91 7.67
N GLY A 47 -11.32 -12.91 6.40
CA GLY A 47 -12.44 -13.75 5.94
C GLY A 47 -13.79 -13.33 6.51
N PHE A 48 -14.88 -13.92 6.01
CA PHE A 48 -16.21 -13.73 6.61
C PHE A 48 -16.32 -14.62 7.84
N MET A 49 -16.60 -14.04 9.01
CA MET A 49 -16.73 -14.81 10.26
C MET A 49 -17.83 -15.87 10.22
N ASP A 50 -18.91 -15.61 9.48
CA ASP A 50 -20.02 -16.54 9.27
C ASP A 50 -20.49 -16.50 7.80
N PRO A 51 -19.94 -17.34 6.92
CA PRO A 51 -20.30 -17.34 5.50
C PRO A 51 -21.79 -17.60 5.19
N GLU A 52 -22.54 -18.20 6.12
CA GLU A 52 -23.96 -18.56 5.94
C GLU A 52 -24.90 -17.44 6.40
N ALA A 53 -24.37 -16.38 7.02
CA ALA A 53 -25.17 -15.23 7.42
C ALA A 53 -25.78 -14.49 6.21
N THR A 54 -26.84 -13.71 6.46
CA THR A 54 -27.42 -12.85 5.42
C THR A 54 -26.56 -11.61 5.24
N TYR A 55 -26.01 -11.44 4.04
CA TYR A 55 -25.18 -10.29 3.68
C TYR A 55 -25.90 -9.30 2.78
N LEU A 56 -25.63 -8.01 3.02
CA LEU A 56 -26.02 -6.96 2.11
C LEU A 56 -25.10 -7.00 0.89
N LYS A 57 -25.67 -7.13 -0.32
CA LYS A 57 -24.91 -7.13 -1.58
C LYS A 57 -24.63 -5.73 -2.07
N GLU A 58 -25.69 -4.93 -2.24
CA GLU A 58 -25.61 -3.58 -2.74
C GLU A 58 -26.76 -2.71 -2.23
N LEU A 59 -26.54 -1.39 -2.20
CA LEU A 59 -27.56 -0.37 -2.00
C LEU A 59 -27.44 0.66 -3.12
N THR A 60 -28.58 1.13 -3.64
CA THR A 60 -28.61 2.21 -4.62
C THR A 60 -29.48 3.34 -4.11
N TYR A 61 -28.89 4.54 -4.00
CA TYR A 61 -29.62 5.77 -3.73
C TYR A 61 -29.91 6.50 -5.04
N ARG A 62 -31.07 7.14 -5.12
CA ARG A 62 -31.48 7.97 -6.25
C ARG A 62 -31.81 9.37 -5.76
N SER A 63 -31.38 10.39 -6.50
CA SER A 63 -31.72 11.80 -6.23
C SER A 63 -31.96 12.54 -7.55
N THR A 64 -32.84 13.54 -7.51
CA THR A 64 -33.21 14.34 -8.69
C THR A 64 -32.11 15.34 -9.07
N ASN A 65 -31.92 15.53 -10.37
CA ASN A 65 -31.10 16.57 -10.99
C ASN A 65 -31.91 17.85 -11.25
N VAL A 66 -33.22 17.81 -11.05
CA VAL A 66 -34.08 18.99 -11.17
C VAL A 66 -33.76 19.94 -10.03
N LYS A 67 -33.42 21.17 -10.40
CA LYS A 67 -33.12 22.26 -9.48
C LYS A 67 -34.39 23.08 -9.30
N GLU A 68 -34.86 23.20 -8.05
CA GLU A 68 -36.03 24.05 -7.76
C GLU A 68 -35.65 25.55 -7.79
N PRO A 69 -36.59 26.45 -8.16
CA PRO A 69 -36.35 27.89 -8.12
C PRO A 69 -35.95 28.35 -6.72
N GLY A 70 -34.81 29.02 -6.60
CA GLY A 70 -34.27 29.50 -5.33
C GLY A 70 -33.20 28.59 -4.69
N GLU A 71 -33.04 27.35 -5.15
CA GLU A 71 -31.95 26.50 -4.69
C GLU A 71 -30.63 26.85 -5.39
N ILE A 72 -29.50 26.54 -4.76
CA ILE A 72 -28.16 26.81 -5.32
C ILE A 72 -27.72 25.66 -6.25
N SER A 73 -28.01 24.42 -5.86
CA SER A 73 -27.60 23.20 -6.55
C SER A 73 -28.70 22.14 -6.49
N ALA A 74 -28.79 21.29 -7.52
CA ALA A 74 -29.72 20.17 -7.51
C ALA A 74 -29.45 19.20 -6.34
N PRO A 75 -30.48 18.53 -5.79
CA PRO A 75 -30.32 17.56 -4.71
C PRO A 75 -29.32 16.42 -4.99
N SER A 76 -29.10 16.06 -6.26
CA SER A 76 -28.10 15.08 -6.68
C SER A 76 -26.64 15.47 -6.36
N SER A 77 -26.36 16.76 -6.16
CA SER A 77 -25.05 17.25 -5.71
C SER A 77 -24.58 16.57 -4.42
N ASN A 78 -25.52 16.25 -3.51
CA ASN A 78 -25.22 15.52 -2.27
C ASN A 78 -24.69 14.10 -2.54
N LEU A 79 -25.24 13.40 -3.53
CA LEU A 79 -24.76 12.07 -3.92
C LEU A 79 -23.35 12.14 -4.52
N ASN A 80 -23.07 13.16 -5.33
CA ASN A 80 -21.73 13.39 -5.89
C ASN A 80 -20.70 13.70 -4.79
N THR A 81 -21.08 14.50 -3.79
CA THR A 81 -20.24 14.78 -2.62
C THR A 81 -19.99 13.50 -1.82
N ALA A 82 -21.03 12.72 -1.52
CA ALA A 82 -20.91 11.44 -0.81
C ALA A 82 -19.97 10.47 -1.55
N PHE A 83 -20.11 10.36 -2.88
CA PHE A 83 -19.21 9.54 -3.70
C PHE A 83 -17.74 9.94 -3.53
N ARG A 84 -17.42 11.24 -3.60
CA ARG A 84 -16.04 11.72 -3.43
C ARG A 84 -15.49 11.38 -2.05
N LEU A 85 -16.26 11.67 -1.00
CA LEU A 85 -15.86 11.41 0.39
C LEU A 85 -15.63 9.92 0.64
N ILE A 86 -16.54 9.05 0.19
CA ILE A 86 -16.38 7.59 0.36
C ILE A 86 -15.14 7.09 -0.40
N LYS A 87 -14.91 7.56 -1.63
CA LYS A 87 -13.69 7.20 -2.39
C LYS A 87 -12.40 7.63 -1.68
N GLU A 88 -12.39 8.81 -1.09
CA GLU A 88 -11.23 9.30 -0.34
C GLU A 88 -10.95 8.43 0.90
N ILE A 89 -11.99 8.08 1.65
CA ILE A 89 -11.87 7.20 2.82
C ILE A 89 -11.39 5.81 2.38
N GLN A 90 -11.94 5.24 1.30
CA GLN A 90 -11.47 3.95 0.76
C GLN A 90 -9.98 4.00 0.39
N LYS A 91 -9.53 5.08 -0.25
CA LYS A 91 -8.11 5.25 -0.60
C LYS A 91 -7.22 5.31 0.64
N LYS A 92 -7.61 6.10 1.65
CA LYS A 92 -6.87 6.21 2.92
C LYS A 92 -6.81 4.88 3.66
N TYR A 93 -7.93 4.15 3.71
CA TYR A 93 -8.00 2.85 4.37
C TYR A 93 -7.07 1.82 3.72
N LYS A 94 -7.12 1.68 2.38
CA LYS A 94 -6.25 0.76 1.64
C LYS A 94 -4.77 1.10 1.77
N ALA A 95 -4.43 2.39 1.77
CA ALA A 95 -3.04 2.82 1.96
C ALA A 95 -2.52 2.44 3.36
N ARG A 96 -3.34 2.63 4.40
CA ARG A 96 -2.99 2.23 5.77
C ARG A 96 -2.83 0.72 5.92
N GLU A 97 -3.73 -0.08 5.36
CA GLU A 97 -3.61 -1.55 5.42
C GLU A 97 -2.36 -2.06 4.66
N ALA A 98 -2.03 -1.44 3.52
CA ALA A 98 -0.81 -1.77 2.80
C ALA A 98 0.44 -1.44 3.63
N GLU A 99 0.48 -0.26 4.24
CA GLU A 99 1.58 0.17 5.11
C GLU A 99 1.72 -0.73 6.36
N GLU A 100 0.60 -1.10 7.00
CA GLU A 100 0.61 -2.02 8.14
C GLU A 100 1.09 -3.41 7.75
N LYS A 101 0.70 -3.90 6.57
CA LYS A 101 1.19 -5.18 6.05
C LYS A 101 2.69 -5.14 5.73
N GLU A 102 3.17 -4.05 5.14
CA GLU A 102 4.60 -3.83 4.89
C GLU A 102 5.40 -3.72 6.20
N LYS A 103 4.84 -3.07 7.23
CA LYS A 103 5.45 -3.01 8.56
C LYS A 103 5.44 -4.35 9.28
N ALA A 104 4.39 -5.15 9.11
CA ALA A 104 4.32 -6.49 9.70
C ALA A 104 5.33 -7.46 9.06
N ASP A 105 5.69 -7.24 7.80
CA ASP A 105 6.76 -7.98 7.10
C ASP A 105 8.17 -7.47 7.45
N LEU A 106 8.27 -6.39 8.23
CA LEU A 106 9.54 -5.85 8.67
C LEU A 106 10.10 -6.72 9.81
N VAL A 107 11.07 -7.57 9.48
CA VAL A 107 11.81 -8.36 10.48
C VAL A 107 12.66 -7.40 11.32
N GLU A 108 12.45 -7.39 12.64
CA GLU A 108 13.36 -6.70 13.56
C GLU A 108 14.76 -7.29 13.45
N GLN A 109 15.76 -6.44 13.18
CA GLN A 109 17.15 -6.84 13.04
C GLN A 109 17.98 -6.27 14.17
N ASP A 110 19.05 -6.98 14.53
CA ASP A 110 20.05 -6.43 15.43
C ASP A 110 20.68 -5.15 14.84
N THR A 111 21.38 -4.41 15.68
CA THR A 111 22.11 -3.22 15.22
C THR A 111 23.48 -3.61 14.68
N LEU A 112 23.89 -2.97 13.57
CA LEU A 112 25.22 -3.16 13.02
C LEU A 112 26.29 -2.59 13.97
N VAL A 113 27.26 -3.41 14.34
CA VAL A 113 28.41 -3.05 15.17
C VAL A 113 29.50 -2.46 14.28
N VAL A 114 29.49 -1.13 14.19
CA VAL A 114 30.41 -0.34 13.35
C VAL A 114 31.82 -0.38 13.91
N SER A 115 32.70 -1.11 13.23
CA SER A 115 34.14 -1.11 13.54
C SER A 115 34.79 0.21 13.13
N GLN A 116 35.51 0.88 14.03
CA GLN A 116 36.20 2.17 13.74
C GLN A 116 37.64 1.99 13.20
N GLY A 117 38.06 0.76 12.89
CA GLY A 117 39.41 0.47 12.43
C GLY A 117 39.70 0.97 11.01
N LYS A 118 40.90 1.51 10.79
CA LYS A 118 41.37 1.93 9.44
C LYS A 118 41.54 0.78 8.44
N GLY A 119 41.44 -0.48 8.88
CA GLY A 119 41.63 -1.69 8.07
C GLY A 119 40.35 -2.32 7.53
N ASN A 120 39.17 -1.72 7.75
CA ASN A 120 37.92 -2.31 7.26
C ASN A 120 37.92 -2.38 5.71
N PRO A 121 37.56 -3.54 5.12
CA PRO A 121 37.36 -3.65 3.68
C PRO A 121 36.29 -2.66 3.20
N LYS A 122 36.62 -1.86 2.19
CA LYS A 122 35.72 -0.87 1.59
C LYS A 122 35.75 -1.00 0.07
N LEU A 123 34.57 -0.97 -0.53
CA LEU A 123 34.41 -0.96 -1.99
C LEU A 123 33.61 0.28 -2.39
N LYS A 124 34.19 1.09 -3.28
CA LYS A 124 33.63 2.37 -3.76
C LYS A 124 32.93 2.19 -5.11
N ASP A 125 32.24 3.24 -5.54
CA ASP A 125 31.58 3.34 -6.84
C ASP A 125 30.51 2.27 -7.08
N LEU A 126 29.80 1.93 -6.01
CA LEU A 126 28.73 0.93 -6.01
C LEU A 126 27.35 1.58 -6.14
N TYR A 127 26.44 0.87 -6.80
CA TYR A 127 25.02 1.21 -6.84
C TYR A 127 24.22 0.10 -6.16
N ILE A 128 23.32 0.46 -5.25
CA ILE A 128 22.44 -0.50 -4.57
C ILE A 128 21.17 -0.75 -5.39
N ARG A 129 20.69 -2.00 -5.39
CA ARG A 129 19.39 -2.39 -5.96
C ARG A 129 18.67 -3.33 -4.97
N PRO A 130 17.39 -3.07 -4.62
CA PRO A 130 16.57 -1.92 -5.03
C PRO A 130 17.12 -0.58 -4.53
N ASN A 131 16.74 0.53 -5.18
CA ASN A 131 17.20 1.86 -4.80
C ASN A 131 16.54 2.31 -3.48
N ILE A 132 17.28 3.03 -2.64
CA ILE A 132 16.77 3.64 -1.38
C ILE A 132 15.74 4.74 -1.67
N VAL A 133 15.96 5.50 -2.75
CA VAL A 133 15.09 6.57 -3.22
C VAL A 133 14.84 6.42 -4.72
N GLN A 134 13.90 7.17 -5.29
CA GLN A 134 13.56 7.07 -6.72
C GLN A 134 14.76 7.27 -7.67
N LYS A 135 15.75 8.08 -7.26
CA LYS A 135 16.98 8.32 -8.02
C LYS A 135 18.06 7.29 -7.67
N ARG A 136 18.74 6.76 -8.70
CA ARG A 136 19.93 5.91 -8.52
C ARG A 136 21.07 6.75 -7.92
N LEU A 137 21.60 6.32 -6.78
CA LEU A 137 22.72 6.97 -6.10
C LEU A 137 23.92 6.02 -6.02
N SER A 138 25.12 6.55 -6.23
CA SER A 138 26.35 5.81 -5.93
C SER A 138 26.62 5.84 -4.43
N GLY A 139 27.46 4.92 -3.97
CA GLY A 139 27.85 4.81 -2.58
C GLY A 139 29.03 3.88 -2.38
N ILE A 140 29.29 3.59 -1.11
CA ILE A 140 30.41 2.78 -0.64
C ILE A 140 29.84 1.67 0.25
N VAL A 141 30.30 0.44 0.06
CA VAL A 141 30.04 -0.67 0.99
C VAL A 141 31.27 -0.86 1.87
N GLU A 142 31.04 -0.90 3.18
CA GLU A 142 32.06 -1.16 4.20
C GLU A 142 31.69 -2.42 4.98
N ALA A 143 32.67 -3.32 5.14
CA ALA A 143 32.50 -4.51 5.97
C ALA A 143 32.86 -4.24 7.43
N HIS A 144 32.01 -4.71 8.33
CA HIS A 144 32.14 -4.55 9.77
C HIS A 144 32.09 -5.92 10.47
N SER A 145 32.16 -5.91 11.80
CA SER A 145 32.26 -7.13 12.62
C SER A 145 31.07 -8.09 12.47
N ASN A 146 29.84 -7.58 12.37
CA ASN A 146 28.63 -8.40 12.26
C ASN A 146 27.80 -8.15 10.99
N GLY A 147 28.31 -7.37 10.03
CA GLY A 147 27.57 -7.08 8.81
C GLY A 147 28.29 -6.12 7.86
N LEU A 148 27.55 -5.69 6.83
CA LEU A 148 27.96 -4.72 5.82
C LEU A 148 27.14 -3.44 6.00
N ARG A 149 27.75 -2.29 5.70
CA ARG A 149 27.04 -1.01 5.59
C ARG A 149 27.24 -0.43 4.19
N TYR A 150 26.16 -0.23 3.47
CA TYR A 150 26.14 0.67 2.32
C TYR A 150 25.90 2.10 2.80
N THR A 151 26.72 3.05 2.37
CA THR A 151 26.52 4.49 2.59
C THR A 151 26.44 5.19 1.25
N SER A 152 25.31 5.82 0.96
CA SER A 152 25.11 6.61 -0.27
C SER A 152 25.96 7.88 -0.24
N ILE A 153 26.19 8.50 -1.40
CA ILE A 153 26.84 9.82 -1.49
C ILE A 153 26.09 10.93 -0.72
N ARG A 154 24.81 10.72 -0.39
CA ARG A 154 23.99 11.64 0.41
C ARG A 154 24.01 11.32 1.91
N GLY A 155 24.66 10.23 2.30
CA GLY A 155 24.72 9.76 3.68
C GLY A 155 23.59 8.82 4.09
N ASP A 156 22.74 8.36 3.16
CA ASP A 156 21.75 7.32 3.44
C ASP A 156 22.48 6.01 3.76
N LYS A 157 22.08 5.31 4.83
CA LYS A 157 22.75 4.11 5.31
C LYS A 157 21.82 2.91 5.19
N VAL A 158 22.35 1.80 4.70
CA VAL A 158 21.67 0.49 4.68
C VAL A 158 22.60 -0.52 5.32
N ASP A 159 22.11 -1.12 6.41
CA ASP A 159 22.83 -2.14 7.17
C ASP A 159 22.34 -3.52 6.76
N ILE A 160 23.28 -4.43 6.52
CA ILE A 160 23.00 -5.82 6.16
C ILE A 160 23.80 -6.70 7.10
N LEU A 161 23.12 -7.34 8.05
CA LEU A 161 23.77 -8.24 8.99
C LEU A 161 24.10 -9.59 8.37
N TYR A 162 25.23 -10.19 8.77
CA TYR A 162 25.65 -11.50 8.26
C TYR A 162 24.65 -12.60 8.61
N ASN A 163 24.04 -12.55 9.79
CA ASN A 163 23.02 -13.53 10.21
C ASN A 163 21.74 -13.47 9.37
N ASN A 164 21.48 -12.33 8.69
CA ASN A 164 20.32 -12.13 7.85
C ASN A 164 20.57 -12.48 6.38
N ILE A 165 21.83 -12.73 5.97
CA ILE A 165 22.15 -13.16 4.61
C ILE A 165 21.94 -14.68 4.52
N LYS A 166 21.01 -15.11 3.67
CA LYS A 166 20.78 -16.53 3.35
C LYS A 166 21.77 -17.01 2.29
N HIS A 167 21.98 -16.22 1.24
CA HIS A 167 22.95 -16.50 0.17
C HIS A 167 23.69 -15.24 -0.25
N ALA A 168 24.99 -15.36 -0.53
CA ALA A 168 25.81 -14.29 -1.08
C ALA A 168 26.41 -14.76 -2.41
N PHE A 169 26.08 -14.06 -3.50
CA PHE A 169 26.56 -14.37 -4.84
C PHE A 169 27.48 -13.27 -5.35
N PHE A 170 28.53 -13.68 -6.04
CA PHE A 170 29.40 -12.81 -6.80
C PHE A 170 29.29 -13.19 -8.28
N GLN A 171 28.90 -12.24 -9.12
CA GLN A 171 28.93 -12.40 -10.57
C GLN A 171 30.03 -11.51 -11.14
N PRO A 172 31.06 -12.08 -11.80
CA PRO A 172 32.07 -11.30 -12.51
C PRO A 172 31.44 -10.62 -13.74
N CYS A 173 32.16 -9.65 -14.33
CA CYS A 173 31.72 -8.92 -15.52
C CYS A 173 32.06 -9.65 -16.85
N ASP A 174 32.18 -10.98 -16.84
CA ASP A 174 32.64 -11.74 -18.01
C ASP A 174 31.53 -11.84 -19.07
N GLY A 175 31.59 -10.95 -20.06
CA GLY A 175 30.54 -10.82 -21.10
C GLY A 175 29.30 -10.05 -20.64
N GLU A 176 29.35 -9.44 -19.45
CA GLU A 176 28.24 -8.74 -18.81
C GLU A 176 28.55 -7.26 -18.64
N MET A 177 27.53 -6.39 -18.73
CA MET A 177 27.70 -4.95 -18.54
C MET A 177 27.96 -4.54 -17.09
N ILE A 178 27.77 -5.45 -16.13
CA ILE A 178 27.90 -5.18 -14.70
C ILE A 178 28.67 -6.29 -13.99
N ILE A 179 29.36 -5.91 -12.93
CA ILE A 179 29.82 -6.79 -11.85
C ILE A 179 28.85 -6.62 -10.67
N LEU A 180 28.47 -7.71 -9.99
CA LEU A 180 27.50 -7.61 -8.89
C LEU A 180 27.86 -8.49 -7.69
N LEU A 181 27.55 -7.94 -6.52
CA LEU A 181 27.46 -8.67 -5.25
C LEU A 181 25.99 -8.71 -4.88
N HIS A 182 25.40 -9.91 -4.83
CA HIS A 182 23.99 -10.10 -4.48
C HIS A 182 23.88 -10.77 -3.12
N PHE A 183 23.15 -10.13 -2.20
CA PHE A 183 22.84 -10.68 -0.89
C PHE A 183 21.35 -11.02 -0.85
N HIS A 184 21.03 -12.30 -0.92
CA HIS A 184 19.68 -12.79 -0.71
C HIS A 184 19.45 -12.92 0.79
N LEU A 185 18.52 -12.13 1.33
CA LEU A 185 18.20 -12.09 2.75
C LEU A 185 17.25 -13.23 3.13
N LYS A 186 17.18 -13.54 4.43
CA LYS A 186 16.28 -14.57 4.97
C LYS A 186 14.82 -14.17 4.88
#